data_AF-A0A350BVA0-F1
#
_entry.id   AF-A0A350BVA0-F1
#
_cell.length_a   1.000
_cell.length_b   1.000
_cell.length_c   1.000
_cell.angle_alpha   90.00
_cell.angle_beta   90.00
_cell.angle_gamma   90.00
#
_symmetry.space_group_name_H-M   'P 1'
#
loop_
_entity.id
_entity.type
_entity.pdbx_description
1 polymer ?
#
loop_
_entity_poly.entity_id
_entity_poly.type
_entity_poly.pdbx_seq_one_letter_code
_entity_poly.pdbx_strand_id
1 'polypeptide(L)' 'MSDLKLVARQDENHQSVIRVGNETIGGKELCLIAGPCAVESEQQLDEIAKGVSDLGIKFMRG' A
#
# COMPACT_ATOMS: atom_id res chain seq x y z
N MET A 1 10.70 -15.64 19.70
CA MET A 1 9.65 -15.41 18.68
C MET A 1 9.31 -16.75 18.01
N SER A 2 8.92 -17.74 18.80
CA SER A 2 8.97 -19.16 18.39
C SER A 2 7.62 -19.73 17.94
N ASP A 3 6.51 -19.00 18.09
CA ASP A 3 5.15 -19.49 17.83
C ASP A 3 4.44 -18.82 16.64
N LEU A 4 5.16 -18.09 15.77
CA LEU A 4 4.58 -17.42 14.60
C LEU A 4 4.80 -18.24 13.31
N LYS A 5 4.17 -19.41 13.22
CA LYS A 5 4.44 -20.39 12.16
C LYS A 5 4.21 -19.89 10.73
N LEU A 6 3.23 -18.99 10.51
CA LEU A 6 2.81 -18.55 9.17
C LEU A 6 3.46 -17.24 8.71
N VAL A 7 3.88 -16.38 9.64
CA VAL A 7 4.33 -15.01 9.33
C VAL A 7 5.78 -14.75 9.70
N ALA A 8 6.39 -15.62 10.53
CA ALA A 8 7.80 -15.51 10.82
C ALA A 8 8.62 -15.77 9.55
N ARG A 9 9.65 -14.96 9.36
CA ARG A 9 10.64 -15.18 8.30
C ARG A 9 11.49 -16.40 8.66
N GLN A 10 11.14 -17.55 8.10
CA GLN A 10 11.86 -18.82 8.30
C GLN A 10 13.02 -18.99 7.32
N ASP A 11 12.90 -18.41 6.13
CA ASP A 11 13.95 -18.36 5.10
C ASP A 11 14.39 -16.91 4.92
N GLU A 12 15.68 -16.64 5.08
CA GLU A 12 16.26 -15.30 4.91
C GLU A 12 16.16 -14.81 3.47
N ASN A 13 16.04 -15.70 2.48
CA ASN A 13 15.91 -15.31 1.07
C ASN A 13 14.46 -15.07 0.63
N HIS A 14 13.49 -15.51 1.43
CA HIS A 14 12.08 -15.36 1.09
C HIS A 14 11.55 -13.97 1.47
N GLN A 15 10.84 -13.34 0.54
CA GLN A 15 10.11 -12.09 0.74
C GLN A 15 8.70 -12.22 0.15
N SER A 16 7.69 -11.99 0.99
CA SER A 16 6.30 -11.97 0.55
C SER A 16 6.02 -10.69 -0.24
N VAL A 17 5.78 -10.84 -1.55
CA VAL A 17 5.38 -9.73 -2.44
C VAL A 17 3.91 -9.89 -2.79
N ILE A 18 3.10 -8.90 -2.46
CA ILE A 18 1.67 -8.89 -2.75
C ILE A 18 1.44 -8.08 -4.02
N ARG A 19 0.84 -8.69 -5.04
CA ARG A 19 0.48 -8.01 -6.29
C ARG A 19 -0.94 -7.47 -6.21
N VAL A 20 -1.12 -6.19 -6.51
CA VAL A 20 -2.41 -5.50 -6.57
C VAL A 20 -2.53 -4.84 -7.94
N GLY A 21 -3.28 -5.46 -8.84
CA GLY A 21 -3.34 -5.04 -10.24
C GLY A 21 -1.96 -5.09 -10.91
N ASN A 22 -1.47 -3.92 -11.31
CA ASN A 22 -0.18 -3.75 -11.96
C ASN A 22 0.96 -3.40 -11.01
N GLU A 23 0.66 -3.21 -9.72
CA GLU A 23 1.60 -2.73 -8.71
C GLU A 23 1.91 -3.81 -7.68
N THR A 24 2.99 -3.63 -6.91
CA THR A 24 3.45 -4.60 -5.90
C THR A 24 3.73 -3.95 -4.55
N ILE A 25 3.37 -4.63 -3.46
CA ILE A 25 3.67 -4.27 -2.07
C ILE A 25 4.64 -5.29 -1.50
N GLY A 26 5.71 -4.82 -0.85
CA GLY A 26 6.79 -5.66 -0.36
C GLY A 26 7.80 -6.06 -1.44
N GLY A 27 7.78 -5.41 -2.61
CA GLY A 27 8.81 -5.56 -3.65
C GLY A 27 10.07 -4.73 -3.38
N LYS A 28 10.82 -4.40 -4.43
CA LYS A 28 11.99 -3.51 -4.35
C LYS A 28 11.61 -2.02 -4.28
N GLU A 29 10.52 -1.66 -4.95
CA GLU A 29 10.03 -0.28 -5.01
C GLU A 29 9.29 0.12 -3.74
N LEU A 30 9.44 1.38 -3.34
CA LEU A 30 8.72 1.94 -2.20
C LEU A 30 7.24 2.09 -2.54
N CYS A 31 6.39 1.39 -1.81
CA CYS A 31 4.94 1.56 -1.90
C CYS A 31 4.48 2.67 -0.94
N LEU A 32 3.91 3.74 -1.48
CA LEU A 32 3.21 4.78 -0.71
C LEU A 32 1.70 4.59 -0.82
N ILE A 33 1.00 4.73 0.31
CA ILE A 33 -0.46 4.72 0.39
C ILE A 33 -0.89 5.99 1.14
N ALA A 34 -1.59 6.89 0.47
CA ALA A 34 -1.96 8.20 1.02
C ALA A 34 -3.45 8.50 0.81
N GLY A 35 -4.01 9.39 1.60
CA GLY A 35 -5.40 9.82 1.49
C GLY A 35 -5.98 10.27 2.83
N PRO A 36 -7.26 10.64 2.87
CA PRO A 36 -7.87 11.18 4.07
C PRO A 36 -7.98 10.13 5.19
N CYS A 37 -8.25 10.61 6.41
CA CYS A 37 -8.52 9.73 7.54
C CYS A 37 -9.94 9.12 7.48
N ALA A 38 -10.91 9.92 7.00
CA ALA A 38 -12.29 9.53 6.79
C ALA A 38 -12.78 10.14 5.47
N VAL A 39 -13.63 9.42 4.74
CA VAL A 39 -14.34 9.97 3.58
C VAL A 39 -15.48 10.84 4.08
N GLU A 40 -15.36 12.15 3.89
CA GLU A 40 -16.37 13.11 4.34
C GLU A 40 -17.25 13.63 3.19
N SER A 41 -16.77 13.56 1.95
CA SER A 41 -17.54 13.90 0.75
C SER A 41 -16.89 13.36 -0.53
N GLU A 42 -17.67 13.25 -1.61
CA GLU A 42 -17.17 12.91 -2.96
C GLU A 42 -16.13 13.93 -3.45
N GLN A 43 -16.42 15.23 -3.30
CA GLN A 43 -15.52 16.30 -3.74
C GLN A 43 -14.15 16.24 -3.04
N GLN A 44 -14.13 16.04 -1.72
CA GLN A 44 -12.88 15.87 -0.97
C GLN A 44 -12.08 14.68 -1.51
N LEU A 45 -12.75 13.55 -1.77
CA LEU A 45 -12.09 12.34 -2.23
C LEU A 45 -11.47 12.55 -3.62
N ASP A 46 -12.19 13.17 -4.54
CA ASP A 46 -11.71 13.46 -5.90
C ASP A 46 -10.52 14.43 -5.91
N GLU A 47 -10.57 15.49 -5.10
CA GLU A 47 -9.48 16.46 -4.97
C GLU A 47 -8.20 15.80 -4.45
N ILE A 48 -8.31 14.95 -3.42
CA ILE A 48 -7.17 14.22 -2.87
C ILE A 48 -6.69 13.15 -3.86
N ALA A 49 -7.60 12.45 -4.55
CA ALA A 49 -7.26 11.40 -5.51
C ALA A 49 -6.41 11.95 -6.65
N LYS A 50 -6.80 13.11 -7.17
CA LYS A 50 -6.02 13.85 -8.16
C LYS A 50 -4.63 14.19 -7.63
N GLY A 51 -4.54 14.82 -6.46
CA GLY A 51 -3.25 15.23 -5.88
C GLY A 51 -2.31 14.05 -5.60
N VAL A 52 -2.84 12.95 -5.07
CA VAL A 52 -2.08 11.71 -4.80
C VAL A 52 -1.60 11.07 -6.12
N SER A 53 -2.46 11.00 -7.13
CA SER A 53 -2.10 10.47 -8.46
C SER A 53 -1.03 11.31 -9.16
N ASP A 54 -1.13 12.65 -9.08
CA ASP A 54 -0.16 13.58 -9.70
C ASP A 54 1.25 13.44 -9.09
N LEU A 55 1.34 13.00 -7.82
CA LEU A 55 2.59 12.66 -7.14
C LEU A 55 3.12 11.26 -7.50
N GLY A 56 2.43 10.54 -8.38
CA GLY A 56 2.80 9.19 -8.80
C GLY A 56 2.44 8.09 -7.79
N ILE A 57 1.72 8.43 -6.72
CA ILE A 57 1.27 7.46 -5.72
C ILE A 57 0.18 6.58 -6.33
N LYS A 58 0.36 5.26 -6.21
CA LYS A 58 -0.48 4.27 -6.90
C LYS A 58 -1.66 3.75 -6.08
N PHE A 59 -1.66 4.04 -4.78
CA PHE A 59 -2.64 3.53 -3.84
C PHE A 59 -3.20 4.66 -2.97
N MET A 60 -4.53 4.67 -2.84
CA MET A 60 -5.24 5.59 -1.98
C MET A 60 -5.84 4.84 -0.78
N ARG A 61 -5.82 5.48 0.39
CA ARG A 61 -6.61 5.10 1.56
C ARG A 61 -7.67 6.17 1.84
N GLY A 62 -8.65 5.87 2.68
CA GLY A 62 -9.69 6.82 3.06
C GLY A 62 -11.00 6.10 3.27
#